data_AF-A0A364MIF8-F1
#
_entry.id   AF-A0A364MIF8-F1
#
_cell.length_a   1.000
_cell.length_b   1.000
_cell.length_c   1.000
_cell.angle_alpha   90.00
_cell.angle_beta   90.00
_cell.angle_gamma   90.00
#
_symmetry.space_group_name_H-M   'P 1'
#
loop_
_entity.id
_entity.type
_entity.pdbx_description
1 polymer ?
#
loop_
_entity_poly.entity_id
_entity_poly.type
_entity_poly.pdbx_seq_one_letter_code
_entity_poly.pdbx_strand_id
1 'polypeptide(L)'
;MSCYSLHLGRISSNFDADAPCGIPNATYPHVQCCVKGDYCMSNGICHYSKNNSVNGYYTADCTDPTLQDPACMNRCGNQPGSIIDYDEDTGLWACCTYTSDGKADCSSLSVEKFPAPAPSKLVTIQYLPATGTPLYATPTDVVSPPVVNSTGSQIGAGAAAGIGVGVGVGVFLLAMACAFFYIRRRRSSQHSVVPSKSWTESVPTVQQPQTVVRYELGKPEPRPQELA
;
A
#
# COMPACT_ATOMS: atom_id res chain seq x y z
N MET A 1 -17.83 10.44 -19.29
CA MET A 1 -17.13 10.63 -18.00
C MET A 1 -15.86 11.42 -18.27
N SER A 2 -15.40 12.25 -17.33
CA SER A 2 -14.07 12.87 -17.41
C SER A 2 -13.00 11.90 -16.91
N CYS A 3 -11.84 11.86 -17.58
CA CYS A 3 -10.66 11.11 -17.15
C CYS A 3 -9.55 12.06 -16.69
N TYR A 4 -8.81 11.64 -15.67
CA TYR A 4 -7.73 12.38 -15.05
C TYR A 4 -6.50 11.46 -14.94
N SER A 5 -5.34 11.94 -15.41
CA SER A 5 -4.08 11.20 -15.38
C SER A 5 -3.19 11.70 -14.25
N LEU A 6 -2.44 10.79 -13.61
CA LEU A 6 -1.35 11.12 -12.69
C LEU A 6 -0.02 10.80 -13.35
N HIS A 7 0.73 11.84 -13.73
CA HIS A 7 2.10 11.74 -14.22
C HIS A 7 2.98 12.79 -13.53
N LEU A 8 4.27 12.52 -13.32
CA LEU A 8 5.21 13.40 -12.61
C LEU A 8 4.72 13.85 -11.21
N GLY A 9 3.87 13.05 -10.56
CA GLY A 9 3.25 13.38 -9.27
C GLY A 9 2.17 14.46 -9.36
N ARG A 10 1.62 14.73 -10.55
CA ARG A 10 0.61 15.77 -10.81
C ARG A 10 -0.62 15.19 -11.49
N ILE A 11 -1.79 15.52 -10.96
CA ILE A 11 -3.08 15.18 -11.59
C ILE A 11 -3.35 16.18 -12.73
N SER A 12 -3.73 15.68 -13.90
CA SER A 12 -4.12 16.49 -15.06
C SER A 12 -5.42 15.98 -15.69
N SER A 13 -6.20 16.85 -16.32
CA SER A 13 -7.40 16.48 -17.07
C SER A 13 -7.04 15.99 -18.48
N ASN A 14 -7.42 14.76 -18.83
CA ASN A 14 -7.01 14.12 -20.09
C ASN A 14 -8.20 13.66 -20.95
N PHE A 15 -9.23 14.50 -21.02
CA PHE A 15 -10.57 14.15 -21.55
C PHE A 15 -10.56 13.74 -23.03
N ASP A 16 -9.63 14.30 -23.82
CA ASP A 16 -9.54 14.08 -25.26
C ASP A 16 -8.67 12.87 -25.64
N ALA A 17 -7.65 12.51 -24.85
CA ALA A 17 -6.85 11.31 -25.09
C ALA A 17 -7.49 10.05 -24.46
N ASP A 18 -8.09 10.15 -23.28
CA ASP A 18 -8.47 8.97 -22.50
C ASP A 18 -9.97 8.65 -22.55
N ALA A 19 -10.31 7.39 -22.25
CA ALA A 19 -11.69 6.95 -22.04
C ALA A 19 -11.80 5.95 -20.88
N PRO A 20 -12.97 5.87 -20.21
CA PRO A 20 -13.17 5.02 -19.04
C PRO A 20 -13.22 3.53 -19.39
N CYS A 21 -12.59 2.71 -18.55
CA CYS A 21 -12.60 1.25 -18.59
C CYS A 21 -13.89 0.65 -17.99
N GLY A 22 -15.03 1.07 -18.52
CA GLY A 22 -16.36 0.56 -18.20
C GLY A 22 -17.39 1.68 -18.06
N ILE A 23 -18.56 1.31 -17.53
CA ILE A 23 -19.65 2.24 -17.21
C ILE A 23 -19.75 2.35 -15.68
N PRO A 24 -19.38 3.50 -15.09
CA PRO A 24 -19.60 3.78 -13.67
C PRO A 24 -21.07 3.66 -13.25
N ASN A 25 -21.30 3.30 -12.00
CA ASN A 25 -22.63 3.13 -11.42
C ASN A 25 -22.64 3.56 -9.93
N ALA A 26 -23.80 3.49 -9.27
CA ALA A 26 -23.95 3.96 -7.88
C ALA A 26 -23.12 3.17 -6.84
N THR A 27 -22.67 1.95 -7.16
CA THR A 27 -21.80 1.13 -6.30
C THR A 27 -20.31 1.33 -6.63
N TYR A 28 -20.01 1.57 -7.90
CA TYR A 28 -18.66 1.82 -8.43
C TYR A 28 -18.67 3.14 -9.23
N PRO A 29 -18.62 4.30 -8.54
CA PRO A 29 -18.77 5.62 -9.18
C PRO A 29 -17.54 6.04 -9.99
N HIS A 30 -16.40 5.39 -9.74
CA HIS A 30 -15.15 5.59 -10.44
C HIS A 30 -14.64 4.27 -11.03
N VAL A 31 -14.02 4.38 -12.20
CA VAL A 31 -13.32 3.34 -12.94
C VAL A 31 -12.02 3.92 -13.51
N GLN A 32 -11.01 3.05 -13.62
CA GLN A 32 -9.76 3.29 -14.37
C GLN A 32 -10.05 3.90 -15.75
N CYS A 33 -9.15 4.74 -16.26
CA CYS A 33 -9.12 5.15 -17.66
C CYS A 33 -7.88 4.59 -18.36
N CYS A 34 -7.93 4.52 -19.69
CA CYS A 34 -6.79 4.27 -20.57
C CYS A 34 -6.89 5.17 -21.81
N VAL A 35 -5.79 5.33 -22.54
CA VAL A 35 -5.72 6.10 -23.79
C VAL A 35 -6.58 5.44 -24.89
N LYS A 36 -7.26 6.27 -25.69
CA LYS A 36 -8.02 5.85 -26.87
C LYS A 36 -7.05 5.30 -27.93
N GLY A 37 -7.23 4.03 -28.28
CA GLY A 37 -6.33 3.24 -29.11
C GLY A 37 -5.85 1.95 -28.41
N ASP A 38 -6.00 1.86 -27.09
CA ASP A 38 -5.46 0.78 -26.24
C ASP A 38 -6.55 -0.12 -25.62
N TYR A 39 -6.10 -1.13 -24.86
CA TYR A 39 -6.94 -2.11 -24.18
C TYR A 39 -6.98 -1.87 -22.68
N CYS A 40 -8.19 -1.87 -22.11
CA CYS A 40 -8.40 -1.95 -20.67
C CYS A 40 -8.29 -3.41 -20.22
N MET A 41 -7.41 -3.68 -19.25
CA MET A 41 -7.19 -5.01 -18.67
C MET A 41 -7.75 -5.07 -17.23
N SER A 42 -7.83 -6.28 -16.68
CA SER A 42 -8.08 -6.52 -15.26
C SER A 42 -7.09 -5.77 -14.35
N ASN A 43 -7.49 -5.54 -13.10
CA ASN A 43 -6.66 -4.90 -12.06
C ASN A 43 -6.25 -3.44 -12.34
N GLY A 44 -6.99 -2.74 -13.21
CA GLY A 44 -6.74 -1.31 -13.49
C GLY A 44 -5.50 -1.07 -14.36
N ILE A 45 -5.04 -2.09 -15.08
CA ILE A 45 -3.89 -2.01 -15.99
C ILE A 45 -4.38 -1.69 -17.41
N CYS A 46 -3.68 -0.80 -18.09
CA CYS A 46 -3.84 -0.52 -19.52
C CYS A 46 -2.79 -1.27 -20.32
N HIS A 47 -3.11 -1.68 -21.55
CA HIS A 47 -2.17 -2.34 -22.47
C HIS A 47 -2.22 -1.69 -23.86
N TYR A 48 -1.10 -1.12 -24.30
CA TYR A 48 -0.94 -0.63 -25.66
C TYR A 48 -0.30 -1.69 -26.56
N SER A 49 -0.66 -1.70 -27.84
CA SER A 49 0.04 -2.46 -28.88
C SER A 49 0.09 -1.67 -30.18
N LYS A 50 1.29 -1.25 -30.56
CA LYS A 50 1.55 -0.42 -31.75
C LYS A 50 2.21 -1.29 -32.81
N ASN A 51 1.52 -1.45 -33.94
CA ASN A 51 1.97 -2.20 -35.13
C ASN A 51 2.46 -3.63 -34.86
N ASN A 52 1.95 -4.29 -33.81
CA ASN A 52 2.36 -5.63 -33.34
C ASN A 52 3.87 -5.78 -33.02
N SER A 53 4.61 -4.68 -32.85
CA SER A 53 6.06 -4.70 -32.57
C SER A 53 6.48 -3.83 -31.37
N VAL A 54 5.59 -2.98 -30.86
CA VAL A 54 5.82 -2.17 -29.66
C VAL A 54 4.59 -2.24 -28.77
N ASN A 55 4.61 -3.16 -27.82
CA ASN A 55 3.57 -3.35 -26.80
C ASN A 55 4.10 -3.01 -25.40
N GLY A 56 3.20 -2.92 -24.42
CA GLY A 56 3.55 -2.62 -23.03
C GLY A 56 2.35 -2.18 -22.21
N TYR A 57 2.59 -1.93 -20.92
CA TYR A 57 1.54 -1.72 -19.92
C TYR A 57 1.71 -0.39 -19.19
N TYR A 58 0.61 0.17 -18.69
CA TYR A 58 0.63 1.39 -17.86
C TYR A 58 -0.58 1.47 -16.93
N THR A 59 -0.54 2.42 -15.99
CA THR A 59 -1.56 2.70 -14.97
C THR A 59 -1.72 4.22 -14.78
N ALA A 60 -2.34 4.63 -13.67
CA ALA A 60 -2.42 6.01 -13.14
C ALA A 60 -3.53 6.94 -13.65
N ASP A 61 -4.37 6.52 -14.60
CA ASP A 61 -5.49 7.34 -15.11
C ASP A 61 -6.84 6.85 -14.57
N CYS A 62 -7.76 7.75 -14.18
CA CYS A 62 -9.07 7.34 -13.66
C CYS A 62 -10.16 8.41 -13.85
N THR A 63 -11.40 8.03 -13.57
CA THR A 63 -12.56 8.95 -13.56
C THR A 63 -12.79 9.66 -12.21
N ASP A 64 -11.92 9.44 -11.22
CA ASP A 64 -11.86 10.21 -9.97
C ASP A 64 -10.93 11.43 -10.16
N PRO A 65 -11.37 12.68 -9.93
CA PRO A 65 -10.51 13.87 -10.01
C PRO A 65 -9.42 13.93 -8.92
N THR A 66 -9.49 13.10 -7.88
CA THR A 66 -8.52 13.05 -6.77
C THR A 66 -7.59 11.85 -6.82
N LEU A 67 -7.92 10.83 -7.62
CA LEU A 67 -7.19 9.56 -7.76
C LEU A 67 -6.93 8.85 -6.40
N GLN A 68 -7.91 8.92 -5.51
CA GLN A 68 -7.93 8.28 -4.17
C GLN A 68 -8.98 7.16 -4.06
N ASP A 69 -9.96 7.06 -4.98
CA ASP A 69 -10.89 5.92 -5.00
C ASP A 69 -10.13 4.59 -5.20
N PRO A 70 -10.39 3.53 -4.40
CA PRO A 70 -9.70 2.25 -4.52
C PRO A 70 -9.82 1.53 -5.88
N ALA A 71 -10.74 1.94 -6.76
CA ALA A 71 -10.83 1.46 -8.13
C ALA A 71 -9.84 2.14 -9.11
N CYS A 72 -9.17 3.21 -8.68
CA CYS A 72 -8.19 3.96 -9.46
C CYS A 72 -6.76 3.48 -9.19
N MET A 73 -6.09 2.93 -10.20
CA MET A 73 -4.76 2.37 -10.04
C MET A 73 -3.68 3.46 -10.15
N ASN A 74 -3.55 4.30 -9.12
CA ASN A 74 -2.64 5.46 -9.08
C ASN A 74 -1.12 5.12 -9.01
N ARG A 75 -0.75 3.85 -9.17
CA ARG A 75 0.64 3.36 -9.16
C ARG A 75 1.46 3.99 -10.27
N CYS A 76 2.74 4.20 -9.97
CA CYS A 76 3.73 4.73 -10.92
C CYS A 76 3.46 6.14 -11.45
N GLY A 77 2.43 6.84 -10.97
CA GLY A 77 2.08 8.20 -11.40
C GLY A 77 3.09 9.29 -11.01
N ASN A 78 4.15 8.95 -10.28
CA ASN A 78 5.33 9.79 -10.11
C ASN A 78 6.23 9.83 -11.37
N GLN A 79 6.03 8.91 -12.33
CA GLN A 79 6.79 8.81 -13.57
C GLN A 79 6.19 9.68 -14.71
N PRO A 80 6.95 9.99 -15.78
CA PRO A 80 6.48 10.79 -16.92
C PRO A 80 5.27 10.26 -17.70
N GLY A 81 5.01 8.95 -17.67
CA GLY A 81 3.90 8.32 -18.40
C GLY A 81 3.45 6.98 -17.81
N SER A 82 3.71 6.77 -16.52
CA SER A 82 3.18 5.65 -15.72
C SER A 82 3.34 4.24 -16.31
N ILE A 83 4.37 4.02 -17.13
CA ILE A 83 4.67 2.74 -17.78
C ILE A 83 5.11 1.73 -16.71
N ILE A 84 4.59 0.50 -16.81
CA ILE A 84 4.87 -0.60 -15.90
C ILE A 84 5.32 -1.84 -16.67
N ASP A 85 6.08 -2.70 -16.00
CA ASP A 85 6.43 -4.03 -16.48
C ASP A 85 6.33 -5.06 -15.35
N TYR A 86 6.36 -6.34 -15.70
CA TYR A 86 6.22 -7.44 -14.77
C TYR A 86 7.58 -8.06 -14.43
N ASP A 87 7.96 -7.96 -13.16
CA ASP A 87 9.19 -8.52 -12.59
C ASP A 87 8.96 -10.00 -12.27
N GLU A 88 9.30 -10.87 -13.23
CA GLU A 88 9.13 -12.33 -13.12
C GLU A 88 9.91 -12.94 -11.92
N ASP A 89 11.05 -12.35 -11.53
CA ASP A 89 11.86 -12.81 -10.39
C ASP A 89 11.15 -12.62 -9.03
N THR A 90 10.33 -11.57 -8.89
CA THR A 90 9.55 -11.30 -7.66
C THR A 90 8.05 -11.56 -7.79
N GLY A 91 7.55 -11.81 -9.00
CA GLY A 91 6.13 -12.04 -9.27
C GLY A 91 5.25 -10.80 -9.07
N LEU A 92 5.80 -9.60 -9.29
CA LEU A 92 5.15 -8.32 -9.03
C LEU A 92 5.28 -7.38 -10.22
N TRP A 93 4.32 -6.47 -10.37
CA TRP A 93 4.44 -5.36 -11.30
C TRP A 93 5.28 -4.24 -10.68
N ALA A 94 6.06 -3.55 -11.49
CA ALA A 94 6.91 -2.44 -11.09
C ALA A 94 6.87 -1.31 -12.12
N CYS A 95 7.11 -0.08 -11.68
CA CYS A 95 7.27 1.05 -12.61
C CYS A 95 8.58 0.91 -13.39
N CYS A 96 8.53 1.12 -14.70
CA CYS A 96 9.75 1.30 -15.49
C CYS A 96 10.46 2.58 -15.05
N THR A 97 11.80 2.58 -15.06
CA THR A 97 12.58 3.80 -14.85
C THR A 97 12.63 4.62 -16.14
N TYR A 98 13.19 5.83 -16.09
CA TYR A 98 13.25 6.72 -17.25
C TYR A 98 14.68 7.22 -17.47
N THR A 99 15.12 7.19 -18.73
CA THR A 99 16.42 7.69 -19.16
C THR A 99 16.46 9.22 -19.21
N SER A 100 17.66 9.80 -19.28
CA SER A 100 17.84 11.26 -19.30
C SER A 100 17.28 11.97 -20.54
N ASP A 101 16.96 11.23 -21.60
CA ASP A 101 16.22 11.72 -22.78
C ASP A 101 14.70 11.47 -22.70
N GLY A 102 14.19 11.08 -21.53
CA GLY A 102 12.76 11.02 -21.23
C GLY A 102 12.03 9.77 -21.71
N LYS A 103 12.74 8.75 -22.21
CA LYS A 103 12.14 7.45 -22.57
C LYS A 103 11.97 6.57 -21.34
N ALA A 104 10.96 5.70 -21.35
CA ALA A 104 10.86 4.62 -20.38
C ALA A 104 11.90 3.54 -20.71
N ASP A 105 12.60 3.06 -19.69
CA ASP A 105 13.44 1.87 -19.71
C ASP A 105 12.89 0.86 -18.70
N CYS A 106 12.31 -0.23 -19.20
CA CYS A 106 11.78 -1.32 -18.40
C CYS A 106 12.83 -2.41 -18.11
N SER A 107 14.03 -2.32 -18.71
CA SER A 107 15.20 -3.14 -18.34
C SER A 107 15.70 -2.80 -16.92
N SER A 108 15.33 -1.63 -16.42
CA SER A 108 15.60 -1.13 -15.08
C SER A 108 14.28 -0.76 -14.40
N LEU A 109 13.90 -1.53 -13.38
CA LEU A 109 12.64 -1.38 -12.67
C LEU A 109 12.81 -0.61 -11.35
N SER A 110 11.79 0.16 -10.99
CA SER A 110 11.79 0.96 -9.76
C SER A 110 11.54 0.13 -8.50
N VAL A 111 11.79 0.72 -7.33
CA VAL A 111 11.46 0.12 -6.03
C VAL A 111 9.95 0.14 -5.71
N GLU A 112 9.12 0.87 -6.46
CA GLU A 112 7.67 0.81 -6.32
C GLU A 112 7.14 -0.45 -7.03
N LYS A 113 6.82 -1.48 -6.23
CA LYS A 113 6.26 -2.75 -6.67
C LYS A 113 4.85 -2.98 -6.12
N PHE A 114 4.00 -3.66 -6.89
CA PHE A 114 2.62 -3.97 -6.51
C PHE A 114 2.09 -5.30 -7.07
N PRO A 115 1.14 -5.97 -6.38
CA PRO A 115 0.57 -7.23 -6.84
C PRO A 115 -0.59 -7.03 -7.81
N ALA A 116 -0.51 -7.69 -8.97
CA ALA A 116 -1.61 -7.95 -9.90
C ALA A 116 -1.27 -9.24 -10.68
N PRO A 117 -2.21 -9.87 -11.42
CA PRO A 117 -1.91 -11.06 -12.22
C PRO A 117 -0.78 -10.80 -13.22
N ALA A 118 0.05 -11.82 -13.47
CA ALA A 118 1.08 -11.78 -14.52
C ALA A 118 0.46 -11.45 -15.89
N PRO A 119 1.22 -10.92 -16.87
CA PRO A 119 0.72 -10.57 -18.21
C PRO A 119 -0.12 -11.66 -18.87
N SER A 120 0.31 -12.93 -18.77
CA SER A 120 -0.39 -14.11 -19.31
C SER A 120 -1.68 -14.51 -18.57
N LYS A 121 -2.06 -13.76 -17.53
CA LYS A 121 -3.26 -13.93 -16.68
C LYS A 121 -4.10 -12.66 -16.56
N LEU A 122 -3.70 -11.56 -17.20
CA LEU A 122 -4.56 -10.38 -17.32
C LEU A 122 -5.72 -10.68 -18.28
N VAL A 123 -6.93 -10.27 -17.89
CA VAL A 123 -8.13 -10.42 -18.71
C VAL A 123 -8.42 -9.09 -19.41
N THR A 124 -8.51 -9.09 -20.73
CA THR A 124 -8.99 -7.93 -21.49
C THR A 124 -10.46 -7.68 -21.15
N ILE A 125 -10.80 -6.47 -20.69
CA ILE A 125 -12.17 -6.05 -20.37
C ILE A 125 -12.83 -5.42 -21.60
N GLN A 126 -12.13 -4.48 -22.24
CA GLN A 126 -12.62 -3.75 -23.40
C GLN A 126 -11.47 -3.17 -24.22
N TYR A 127 -11.72 -2.98 -25.52
CA TYR A 127 -10.92 -2.14 -26.39
C TYR A 127 -11.50 -0.73 -26.46
N LEU A 128 -10.64 0.28 -26.33
CA LEU A 128 -10.97 1.68 -26.54
C LEU A 128 -10.52 2.06 -27.97
N PRO A 129 -11.42 2.18 -28.96
CA PRO A 129 -11.02 2.64 -30.29
C PRO A 129 -10.64 4.13 -30.26
N ALA A 130 -9.73 4.53 -31.15
CA ALA A 130 -9.36 5.94 -31.33
C ALA A 130 -10.57 6.84 -31.67
N THR A 131 -11.58 6.30 -32.34
CA THR A 131 -12.87 6.94 -32.63
C THR A 131 -14.03 5.93 -32.54
N GLY A 132 -15.22 6.39 -32.17
CA GLY A 132 -16.42 5.55 -32.06
C GLY A 132 -16.67 4.99 -30.65
N THR A 133 -17.33 3.84 -30.58
CA THR A 133 -17.84 3.25 -29.31
C THR A 133 -16.88 2.17 -28.78
N PRO A 134 -16.56 2.15 -27.48
CA PRO A 134 -15.80 1.06 -26.86
C PRO A 134 -16.38 -0.33 -27.15
N LEU A 135 -15.50 -1.30 -27.38
CA LEU A 135 -15.86 -2.68 -27.65
C LEU A 135 -15.49 -3.54 -26.44
N TYR A 136 -16.50 -4.02 -25.71
CA TYR A 136 -16.27 -4.99 -24.64
C TYR A 136 -15.73 -6.30 -25.21
N ALA A 137 -14.77 -6.90 -24.51
CA ALA A 137 -14.32 -8.24 -24.82
C ALA A 137 -15.47 -9.21 -24.51
N THR A 138 -16.04 -9.83 -25.55
CA THR A 138 -16.84 -11.04 -25.35
C THR A 138 -15.94 -12.10 -24.71
N PRO A 139 -16.35 -12.77 -23.62
CA PRO A 139 -15.58 -13.86 -23.07
C PRO A 139 -15.56 -15.01 -24.08
N THR A 140 -14.46 -15.12 -24.84
CA THR A 140 -14.17 -16.29 -25.66
C THR A 140 -14.02 -17.49 -24.72
N ASP A 141 -14.76 -18.56 -24.99
CA ASP A 141 -14.90 -19.67 -24.05
C ASP A 141 -13.55 -20.24 -23.57
N VAL A 142 -13.52 -20.55 -22.28
CA VAL A 142 -12.43 -21.28 -21.65
C VAL A 142 -12.20 -22.57 -22.42
N VAL A 143 -10.94 -22.83 -22.83
CA VAL A 143 -10.56 -24.14 -23.38
C VAL A 143 -10.94 -25.21 -22.35
N SER A 144 -11.99 -25.97 -22.67
CA SER A 144 -12.63 -26.88 -21.72
C SER A 144 -11.60 -27.85 -21.14
N PRO A 145 -11.30 -27.78 -19.83
CA PRO A 145 -10.35 -28.70 -19.23
C PRO A 145 -10.98 -30.10 -19.24
N PRO A 146 -10.21 -31.16 -19.55
CA PRO A 146 -10.69 -32.52 -19.33
C PRO A 146 -11.06 -32.68 -17.85
N VAL A 147 -12.17 -33.36 -17.57
CA VAL A 147 -12.65 -33.55 -16.20
C VAL A 147 -11.68 -34.45 -15.43
N VAL A 148 -10.80 -33.82 -14.65
CA VAL A 148 -9.91 -34.49 -13.70
C VAL A 148 -10.39 -34.14 -12.30
N ASN A 149 -10.95 -35.12 -11.59
CA ASN A 149 -11.35 -34.96 -10.19
C ASN A 149 -10.11 -34.78 -9.30
N SER A 150 -9.77 -33.52 -9.02
CA SER A 150 -8.70 -33.14 -8.10
C SER A 150 -9.22 -32.09 -7.12
N THR A 151 -9.37 -32.48 -5.85
CA THR A 151 -9.82 -31.60 -4.76
C THR A 151 -8.76 -30.55 -4.42
N GLY A 152 -8.78 -29.43 -5.12
CA GLY A 152 -7.93 -28.25 -4.85
C GLY A 152 -8.79 -27.03 -4.55
N SER A 153 -8.94 -26.69 -3.26
CA SER A 153 -9.78 -25.57 -2.81
C SER A 153 -9.19 -24.21 -3.16
N GLN A 154 -9.49 -23.70 -4.37
CA GLN A 154 -9.18 -22.31 -4.72
C GLN A 154 -10.14 -21.36 -4.01
N ILE A 155 -9.61 -20.61 -3.04
CA ILE A 155 -10.36 -19.69 -2.19
C ILE A 155 -10.46 -18.33 -2.88
N GLY A 156 -11.66 -17.92 -3.27
CA GLY A 156 -11.89 -16.64 -3.95
C GLY A 156 -11.49 -15.42 -3.11
N ALA A 157 -11.16 -14.30 -3.77
CA ALA A 157 -10.56 -13.12 -3.15
C ALA A 157 -11.32 -12.58 -1.91
N GLY A 158 -12.65 -12.59 -1.93
CA GLY A 158 -13.48 -12.18 -0.79
C GLY A 158 -13.31 -13.05 0.47
N ALA A 159 -12.98 -14.34 0.31
CA ALA A 159 -12.70 -15.25 1.42
C ALA A 159 -11.24 -15.16 1.91
N ALA A 160 -10.30 -14.81 1.03
CA ALA A 160 -8.92 -14.50 1.43
C ALA A 160 -8.87 -13.28 2.38
N ALA A 161 -9.64 -12.24 2.10
CA ALA A 161 -9.77 -11.05 2.96
C ALA A 161 -10.33 -11.38 4.36
N GLY A 162 -11.31 -12.29 4.44
CA GLY A 162 -11.94 -12.67 5.72
C GLY A 162 -11.02 -13.43 6.69
N ILE A 163 -10.11 -14.27 6.16
CA ILE A 163 -9.23 -15.12 6.98
C ILE A 163 -8.19 -14.30 7.73
N GLY A 164 -7.62 -13.25 7.11
CA GLY A 164 -6.56 -12.44 7.71
C GLY A 164 -6.97 -11.70 8.99
N VAL A 165 -8.19 -11.14 9.02
CA VAL A 165 -8.67 -10.35 10.17
C VAL A 165 -9.07 -11.23 11.36
N GLY A 166 -9.67 -12.40 11.09
CA GLY A 166 -10.19 -13.29 12.13
C GLY A 166 -9.10 -13.85 13.06
N VAL A 167 -7.94 -14.23 12.52
CA VAL A 167 -6.84 -14.82 13.31
C VAL A 167 -6.25 -13.81 14.30
N GLY A 168 -6.05 -12.55 13.88
CA GLY A 168 -5.50 -11.51 14.75
C GLY A 168 -6.37 -11.24 15.98
N VAL A 169 -7.68 -11.09 15.79
CA VAL A 169 -8.64 -10.88 16.89
C VAL A 169 -8.72 -12.11 17.80
N GLY A 170 -8.78 -13.32 17.23
CA GLY A 170 -8.84 -14.56 18.00
C GLY A 170 -7.63 -14.78 18.92
N VAL A 171 -6.41 -14.64 18.38
CA VAL A 171 -5.17 -14.81 19.15
C VAL A 171 -5.03 -13.72 20.23
N PHE A 172 -5.36 -12.46 19.92
CA PHE A 172 -5.27 -11.36 20.89
C PHE A 172 -6.22 -11.53 22.07
N LEU A 173 -7.49 -11.90 21.81
CA LEU A 173 -8.47 -12.17 22.86
C LEU A 173 -8.07 -13.38 23.72
N LEU A 174 -7.57 -14.46 23.11
CA LEU A 174 -7.12 -15.64 23.83
C LEU A 174 -5.91 -15.32 24.74
N ALA A 175 -4.92 -14.59 24.23
CA ALA A 175 -3.75 -14.18 25.00
C ALA A 175 -4.12 -13.30 26.20
N MET A 176 -5.02 -12.32 26.00
CA MET A 176 -5.52 -11.45 27.08
C MET A 176 -6.31 -12.23 28.13
N ALA A 177 -7.15 -13.19 27.72
CA ALA A 177 -7.88 -14.06 28.64
C ALA A 177 -6.93 -14.94 29.49
N CYS A 178 -5.93 -15.56 28.85
CA CYS A 178 -4.91 -16.35 29.54
C CYS A 178 -4.09 -15.51 30.52
N ALA A 179 -3.64 -14.32 30.13
CA ALA A 179 -2.91 -13.40 31.00
C ALA A 179 -3.75 -12.96 32.22
N PHE A 180 -5.02 -12.60 32.00
CA PHE A 180 -5.94 -12.24 33.07
C PHE A 180 -6.17 -13.38 34.07
N PHE A 181 -6.40 -14.60 33.59
CA PHE A 181 -6.56 -15.77 34.46
C PHE A 181 -5.28 -16.10 35.24
N TYR A 182 -4.10 -16.00 34.61
CA TYR A 182 -2.82 -16.22 35.28
C TYR A 182 -2.58 -15.21 36.40
N ILE A 183 -2.81 -13.92 36.15
CA ILE A 183 -2.69 -12.85 37.16
C ILE A 183 -3.71 -13.05 38.29
N ARG A 184 -4.98 -13.37 37.96
CA ARG A 184 -6.02 -13.63 38.96
C ARG A 184 -5.68 -14.83 39.85
N ARG A 185 -5.15 -15.92 39.26
CA ARG A 185 -4.71 -17.11 40.01
C ARG A 185 -3.50 -16.80 40.90
N ARG A 186 -2.50 -16.06 40.41
CA ARG A 186 -1.34 -15.61 41.22
C ARG A 186 -1.75 -14.71 42.39
N ARG A 187 -2.76 -13.83 42.21
CA ARG A 187 -3.31 -13.01 43.30
C ARG A 187 -4.10 -13.83 44.34
N SER A 188 -4.70 -14.96 43.94
CA SER A 188 -5.37 -15.88 44.86
C SER A 188 -4.40 -16.68 45.75
N SER A 189 -3.10 -16.67 45.45
CA SER A 189 -2.05 -17.26 46.29
C SER A 189 -1.39 -16.26 47.25
N GLN A 190 -1.89 -15.03 47.33
CA GLN A 190 -1.46 -14.01 48.29
C GLN A 190 -2.45 -13.93 49.45
N HIS A 191 -2.47 -14.98 50.27
CA HIS A 191 -3.15 -14.98 51.57
C HIS A 191 -2.11 -15.33 52.66
N SER A 192 -2.12 -14.55 53.74
CA SER A 192 -1.30 -14.75 54.95
C SER A 192 0.24 -14.60 54.80
N VAL A 193 0.72 -13.37 54.83
CA VAL A 193 1.79 -12.99 55.79
C VAL A 193 1.31 -11.77 56.57
N VAL A 194 1.24 -11.90 57.89
CA VAL A 194 0.81 -10.84 58.83
C VAL A 194 2.04 -10.03 59.27
N PRO A 195 1.95 -8.70 59.41
CA PRO A 195 3.12 -7.88 59.73
C PRO A 195 3.58 -8.03 61.19
N SER A 196 4.86 -8.37 61.39
CA SER A 196 5.53 -8.31 62.69
C SER A 196 6.29 -6.99 62.87
N LYS A 197 5.91 -6.23 63.89
CA LYS A 197 6.77 -5.24 64.57
C LYS A 197 7.92 -6.01 65.28
N SER A 198 8.99 -5.43 65.82
CA SER A 198 9.19 -4.08 66.36
C SER A 198 10.67 -3.78 66.63
N TRP A 199 11.13 -2.55 66.35
CA TRP A 199 12.10 -1.74 67.13
C TRP A 199 13.51 -2.37 67.40
N THR A 200 14.57 -1.66 67.82
CA THR A 200 14.69 -0.64 68.87
C THR A 200 16.00 0.18 68.70
N GLU A 201 15.90 1.53 68.69
CA GLU A 201 16.81 2.53 69.35
C GLU A 201 18.33 2.55 68.98
N SER A 202 19.07 3.65 68.82
CA SER A 202 18.89 5.13 68.76
C SER A 202 20.04 5.71 67.87
N VAL A 203 20.49 6.98 67.78
CA VAL A 203 20.23 8.31 68.42
C VAL A 203 20.62 9.40 67.36
N PRO A 204 20.21 10.68 67.45
CA PRO A 204 20.26 11.59 66.29
C PRO A 204 21.44 12.58 66.23
N THR A 205 21.75 13.04 65.02
CA THR A 205 22.53 14.27 64.71
C THR A 205 21.81 15.05 63.58
N VAL A 206 22.02 16.37 63.51
CA VAL A 206 21.17 17.36 62.80
C VAL A 206 21.91 18.00 61.60
N GLN A 207 21.21 18.85 60.82
CA GLN A 207 21.67 19.70 59.70
C GLN A 207 22.00 18.94 58.38
N GLN A 208 21.80 19.45 57.15
CA GLN A 208 20.83 20.37 56.51
C GLN A 208 21.05 20.23 54.97
N PRO A 209 20.07 20.39 54.04
CA PRO A 209 20.25 19.95 52.66
C PRO A 209 21.09 20.90 51.80
N GLN A 210 21.76 20.36 50.77
CA GLN A 210 22.32 21.13 49.67
C GLN A 210 21.52 20.94 48.38
N THR A 211 21.18 22.06 47.75
CA THR A 211 20.56 22.16 46.44
C THR A 211 21.55 21.84 45.33
N VAL A 212 21.17 20.98 44.38
CA VAL A 212 21.92 20.79 43.13
C VAL A 212 21.56 21.92 42.17
N VAL A 213 22.55 22.71 41.76
CA VAL A 213 22.37 23.82 40.82
C VAL A 213 22.28 23.30 39.39
N ARG A 214 21.28 23.79 38.65
CA ARG A 214 21.08 23.53 37.21
C ARG A 214 21.86 24.56 36.40
N TYR A 215 22.79 24.09 35.58
CA TYR A 215 23.53 24.94 34.63
C TYR A 215 22.91 24.84 33.24
N GLU A 216 22.38 25.97 32.74
CA GLU A 216 21.90 26.11 31.37
C GLU A 216 23.00 26.65 30.45
N LEU A 217 22.89 26.36 29.15
CA LEU A 217 24.00 26.46 28.21
C LEU A 217 24.05 27.80 27.46
N GLY A 218 25.19 28.48 27.52
CA GLY A 218 25.66 29.37 26.44
C GLY A 218 25.25 30.85 26.48
N LYS A 219 25.90 31.65 27.33
CA LYS A 219 26.15 33.09 27.06
C LYS A 219 27.51 33.51 27.64
N PRO A 220 28.35 34.28 26.93
CA PRO A 220 29.74 34.52 27.35
C PRO A 220 29.88 35.62 28.41
N GLU A 221 30.79 35.38 29.36
CA GLU A 221 31.19 36.27 30.46
C GLU A 221 32.49 37.05 30.10
N PRO A 222 32.78 38.24 30.66
CA PRO A 222 33.83 39.14 30.15
C PRO A 222 35.30 38.71 30.39
N ARG A 223 36.21 39.35 29.62
CA ARG A 223 37.67 39.26 29.79
C ARG A 223 38.14 39.94 31.09
N PRO A 224 39.00 39.30 31.90
CA PRO A 224 39.86 39.97 32.87
C PRO A 224 40.90 40.90 32.22
N GLN A 225 41.52 41.78 33.02
CA GLN A 225 42.44 42.83 32.56
C GLN A 225 43.91 42.39 32.49
N GLU A 226 44.74 43.29 31.97
CA GLU A 226 46.19 43.16 31.72
C GLU A 226 47.03 42.96 32.99
N LEU A 227 48.22 42.40 32.82
CA LEU A 227 49.37 42.66 33.71
C LEU A 227 50.69 42.49 32.93
N ALA A 228 51.54 43.53 32.96
CA ALA A 228 52.89 43.64 32.39
C ALA A 228 53.03 43.64 30.85
#